data_AF-A0A3P9MQ61-F1
#
_entry.id   AF-A0A3P9MQ61-F1
#
_cell.length_a   1.000
_cell.length_b   1.000
_cell.length_c   1.000
_cell.angle_alpha   90.00
_cell.angle_beta   90.00
_cell.angle_gamma   90.00
#
_symmetry.space_group_name_H-M   'P 1'
#
loop_
_entity.id
_entity.type
_entity.pdbx_description
1 polymer ?
#
loop_
_entity_poly.entity_id
_entity_poly.type
_entity_poly.pdbx_seq_one_letter_code
_entity_poly.pdbx_strand_id
1 'polypeptide(L)' 'MKDKFIQHFGGQVRFSSECKTHFHRLYHNTRDCSKPAYYKRCARLLTRLAMSPLCIHKQD' A
#
# COMPACT_ATOMS: atom_id res chain seq x y z
N MET A 1 2.06 13.22 -6.77
CA MET A 1 3.43 12.99 -6.25
C MET A 1 3.50 11.72 -5.43
N LYS A 2 2.63 11.56 -4.44
CA LYS A 2 2.49 10.34 -3.62
C LYS A 2 2.40 9.06 -4.47
N ASP A 3 1.48 8.99 -5.43
CA ASP A 3 1.26 7.78 -6.25
C ASP A 3 2.54 7.33 -6.98
N LYS A 4 3.32 8.29 -7.52
CA LYS A 4 4.59 8.01 -8.20
C LYS A 4 5.63 7.39 -7.26
N PHE A 5 5.72 7.88 -6.02
CA PHE A 5 6.62 7.31 -5.01
C PHE A 5 6.16 5.91 -4.59
N ILE A 6 4.86 5.72 -4.35
CA ILE A 6 4.32 4.42 -3.95
C ILE A 6 4.49 3.41 -5.08
N GLN A 7 4.30 3.81 -6.34
CA GLN A 7 4.51 2.93 -7.48
C GLN A 7 5.99 2.59 -7.68
N HIS A 8 6.90 3.57 -7.56
CA HIS A 8 8.34 3.35 -7.72
C HIS A 8 8.92 2.46 -6.62
N PHE A 9 8.56 2.70 -5.35
CA PHE A 9 9.11 1.96 -4.21
C PHE A 9 8.30 0.73 -3.83
N GLY A 10 7.03 0.66 -4.22
CA GLY A 10 6.14 -0.46 -3.96
C GLY A 10 6.17 -1.53 -5.06
N GLY A 11 6.60 -1.20 -6.28
CA GLY A 11 6.62 -2.15 -7.40
C GLY A 11 5.22 -2.49 -7.93
N GLN A 12 5.11 -3.60 -8.68
CA GLN A 12 3.85 -4.10 -9.23
C GLN A 12 3.00 -4.82 -8.16
N VAL A 13 2.71 -4.13 -7.07
CA VAL A 13 1.82 -4.69 -6.06
C VAL A 13 0.39 -4.66 -6.60
N ARG A 14 -0.14 -5.84 -6.93
CA ARG A 14 -1.56 -6.03 -7.23
C ARG A 14 -2.31 -6.31 -5.94
N PHE A 15 -3.31 -5.50 -5.66
CA PHE A 15 -4.14 -5.64 -4.47
C PHE A 15 -5.38 -6.48 -4.80
N SER A 16 -5.66 -7.50 -3.99
CA SER A 16 -6.97 -8.15 -4.00
C SER A 16 -8.07 -7.15 -3.65
N SER A 17 -9.28 -7.39 -4.14
CA SER A 17 -10.46 -6.55 -3.89
C SER A 17 -10.72 -6.35 -2.38
N GLU A 18 -10.55 -7.39 -1.57
CA GLU A 18 -10.75 -7.34 -0.12
C GLU A 18 -9.69 -6.50 0.60
N CYS A 19 -8.43 -6.55 0.19
CA CYS A 19 -7.38 -5.73 0.79
C CYS A 19 -7.38 -4.29 0.28
N LYS A 20 -7.99 -4.01 -0.88
CA LYS A 20 -8.05 -2.68 -1.49
C LYS A 20 -8.71 -1.65 -0.57
N THR A 21 -9.80 -2.00 0.11
CA THR A 21 -10.49 -1.08 1.03
C THR A 21 -9.65 -0.73 2.26
N HIS A 22 -9.00 -1.72 2.86
CA HIS A 22 -8.11 -1.50 4.01
C HIS A 22 -6.92 -0.61 3.60
N PHE A 23 -6.33 -0.88 2.45
CA PHE A 23 -5.16 -0.12 1.98
C PHE A 23 -5.53 1.27 1.50
N HIS A 24 -6.72 1.47 0.93
CA HIS A 24 -7.24 2.80 0.64
C HIS A 24 -7.30 3.65 1.92
N ARG A 25 -7.84 3.10 3.01
CA ARG A 25 -7.85 3.79 4.31
C ARG A 25 -6.45 4.11 4.80
N LEU A 26 -5.51 3.15 4.75
CA LEU A 26 -4.13 3.41 5.16
C LEU A 26 -3.47 4.51 4.32
N TYR A 27 -3.63 4.42 3.00
CA TYR A 27 -3.04 5.32 2.02
C TYR A 27 -3.54 6.77 2.17
N HIS A 28 -4.78 6.98 2.60
CA HIS A 28 -5.37 8.31 2.76
C HIS A 28 -5.32 8.85 4.18
N ASN A 29 -5.35 8.00 5.21
CA ASN A 29 -5.61 8.44 6.59
C ASN A 29 -4.40 8.29 7.54
N THR A 30 -3.31 7.64 7.12
CA THR A 30 -2.14 7.47 8.00
C THR A 30 -1.06 8.53 7.77
N ARG A 31 -0.37 8.91 8.85
CA ARG A 31 0.72 9.89 8.80
C ARG A 31 1.81 9.52 7.80
N ASP A 32 2.14 8.23 7.72
CA ASP A 32 3.17 7.71 6.81
C ASP A 32 2.78 7.92 5.34
N CYS A 33 1.49 7.88 5.03
CA CYS A 33 0.95 8.06 3.69
C CYS A 33 0.43 9.48 3.40
N SER A 34 0.44 10.39 4.37
CA SER A 34 -0.02 11.78 4.18
C SER A 34 1.12 12.81 4.08
N LYS A 35 2.29 12.55 4.69
CA LYS A 35 3.44 13.48 4.65
C LYS A 35 4.50 13.03 3.63
N PRO A 36 4.96 13.90 2.70
CA PRO A 36 5.93 13.54 1.67
C PRO A 36 7.22 12.88 2.19
N ALA A 37 7.73 13.36 3.33
CA ALA A 37 8.91 12.80 4.00
C ALA A 37 8.77 11.31 4.37
N TYR A 38 7.55 10.77 4.41
CA TYR A 38 7.27 9.40 4.84
C TYR A 38 6.75 8.49 3.73
N TYR A 39 6.61 8.96 2.48
CA TYR A 39 6.07 8.14 1.39
C TYR A 39 6.85 6.85 1.12
N LYS A 40 8.18 6.85 1.30
CA LYS A 40 8.99 5.63 1.21
C LYS A 40 8.61 4.59 2.26
N ARG A 41 8.22 5.02 3.47
CA ARG A 41 7.72 4.14 4.54
C ARG A 41 6.33 3.62 4.22
N CYS A 42 5.44 4.50 3.73
CA CYS A 42 4.12 4.10 3.24
C CYS A 42 4.21 3.02 2.15
N ALA A 43 5.11 3.19 1.16
CA ALA A 43 5.29 2.22 0.07
C ALA A 43 5.69 0.84 0.60
N ARG A 44 6.65 0.80 1.54
CA ARG A 44 7.08 -0.43 2.19
C ARG A 44 5.98 -1.10 3.01
N LEU A 45 5.19 -0.30 3.73
CA LEU A 45 4.05 -0.80 4.51
C LEU A 45 3.01 -1.46 3.59
N LEU A 46 2.59 -0.76 2.55
CA LEU A 46 1.58 -1.25 1.59
C LEU A 46 2.06 -2.52 0.87
N THR A 47 3.34 -2.58 0.50
CA THR A 47 3.95 -3.76 -0.13
C THR A 47 3.92 -4.97 0.81
N ARG A 48 4.34 -4.80 2.08
CA ARG A 48 4.32 -5.87 3.07
C ARG A 48 2.91 -6.38 3.34
N LEU A 49 1.95 -5.46 3.46
CA LEU A 49 0.56 -5.84 3.70
C LEU A 49 -0.02 -6.59 2.49
N ALA A 50 0.31 -6.18 1.27
CA ALA A 50 -0.16 -6.88 0.08
C ALA A 50 0.46 -8.28 -0.08
N MET A 51 1.67 -8.49 0.44
CA MET A 51 2.32 -9.80 0.51
C MET A 51 1.90 -10.61 1.76
N SER A 52 1.02 -10.07 2.60
CA SER A 52 0.50 -10.81 3.75
C SER A 52 -0.31 -12.02 3.28
N PRO A 53 -0.26 -13.17 3.98
CA PRO A 53 -1.14 -14.31 3.70
C PRO A 53 -2.61 -13.90 3.61
N LEU A 54 -3.04 -12.95 4.45
CA LEU A 54 -4.40 -12.41 4.44
C LEU A 54 -4.81 -11.77 3.10
N CYS A 55 -3.86 -11.27 2.31
CA CYS A 55 -4.12 -10.60 1.03
C CYS A 55 -3.80 -11.49 -0.17
N ILE A 56 -2.79 -12.36 -0.06
CA ILE A 56 -2.43 -13.33 -1.11
C ILE A 56 -3.51 -14.41 -1.22
N HIS A 57 -4.01 -14.94 -0.11
CA HIS A 57 -5.04 -15.99 -0.12
C HIS A 57 -6.44 -15.49 -0.52
N LYS A 58 -6.59 -14.18 -0.76
CA LYS A 58 -7.82 -13.56 -1.24
C LYS A 58 -7.70 -13.02 -2.67
N GLN A 59 -6.74 -13.54 -3.44
CA GLN A 59 -6.68 -13.33 -4.89
C GLN A 59 -7.70 -14.28 -5.53
N ASP A 60 -8.88 -13.75 -5.86
CA ASP A 60 -9.78 -14.31 -6.90
C ASP A 60 -9.10 -14.24 -8.28
#